data_AF-A0A8H7TY00-F1
#
_entry.id   AF-A0A8H7TY00-F1
#
_cell.length_a   1.000
_cell.length_b   1.000
_cell.length_c   1.000
_cell.angle_alpha   90.00
_cell.angle_beta   90.00
_cell.angle_gamma   90.00
#
_symmetry.space_group_name_H-M   'P 1'
#
loop_
_entity.id
_entity.type
_entity.pdbx_description
1 polymer ?
#
loop_
_entity_poly.entity_id
_entity_poly.type
_entity_poly.pdbx_seq_one_letter_code
_entity_poly.pdbx_strand_id
1 'polypeptide(L)'
;MHLQIIIGSSKLARIPSLASRIKKLTGSRHFSSTPPVRSLAGTVAPHHSYLLLHTHRPPREYPARSNSPLLHALTRHALAWGGLVNFSWSEQQAVHPGYVGLGEAKGEEEFYRATAFSHAGGCIDIPEVSLANVSSVAKTLYSHALGDLPATTPDKSIDKLHLYVCTHGERDCRCGDTGGEVAGALRKEISRRGLTQHVSLGEVAHVGGHKYAANLLVFPFGDWLGMLQGIDAPAVLDEILERRSQRAVESLQSAPLCPPFWRGRMGLNKQDQIALHSRS
;
A
#
# COMPACT_ATOMS: atom_id res chain seq x y z
N MET A 1 -23.76 -62.22 -17.67
CA MET A 1 -23.36 -60.93 -18.26
C MET A 1 -23.16 -59.95 -17.11
N HIS A 2 -21.92 -59.81 -16.64
CA HIS A 2 -21.55 -58.88 -15.56
C HIS A 2 -20.78 -57.71 -16.18
N LEU A 3 -21.32 -56.50 -16.00
CA LEU A 3 -20.74 -55.25 -16.47
C LEU A 3 -19.74 -54.76 -15.40
N GLN A 4 -18.44 -54.82 -15.69
CA GLN A 4 -17.39 -54.21 -14.86
C GLN A 4 -17.29 -52.71 -15.18
N ILE A 5 -17.40 -51.89 -14.13
CA ILE A 5 -17.20 -50.44 -14.17
C ILE A 5 -15.69 -50.16 -14.18
N ILE A 6 -15.20 -49.53 -15.25
CA ILE A 6 -13.83 -49.03 -15.36
C ILE A 6 -13.77 -47.65 -14.69
N ILE A 7 -13.09 -47.56 -13.54
CA ILE A 7 -12.75 -46.28 -12.90
C ILE A 7 -11.39 -45.82 -13.45
N GLY A 8 -11.42 -44.87 -14.38
CA GLY A 8 -10.23 -44.21 -14.90
C GLY A 8 -9.62 -43.25 -13.87
N SER A 9 -8.36 -43.48 -13.49
CA SER A 9 -7.58 -42.57 -12.65
C SER A 9 -7.15 -41.34 -13.47
N SER A 10 -7.72 -40.18 -13.18
CA SER A 10 -7.26 -38.89 -13.71
C SER A 10 -6.00 -38.45 -12.95
N LYS A 11 -4.86 -38.40 -13.66
CA LYS A 11 -3.63 -37.76 -13.17
C LYS A 11 -3.84 -36.24 -13.12
N LEU A 12 -4.27 -35.73 -11.97
CA LEU A 12 -4.17 -34.31 -11.65
C LEU A 12 -2.68 -33.94 -11.55
N ALA A 13 -2.19 -33.19 -12.53
CA ALA A 13 -0.86 -32.60 -12.49
C ALA A 13 -0.76 -31.67 -11.26
N ARG A 14 0.13 -32.01 -10.32
CA ARG A 14 0.44 -31.21 -9.14
C ARG A 14 0.97 -29.84 -9.59
N ILE A 15 0.17 -28.79 -9.38
CA ILE A 15 0.63 -27.41 -9.45
C ILE A 15 1.68 -27.22 -8.35
N PRO A 16 2.93 -26.81 -8.64
CA PRO A 16 3.95 -26.61 -7.61
C PRO A 16 3.54 -25.50 -6.64
N SER A 17 3.78 -25.71 -5.34
CA SER A 17 3.51 -24.69 -4.33
C SER A 17 4.38 -23.45 -4.55
N LEU A 18 3.85 -22.27 -4.19
CA LEU A 18 4.52 -20.96 -4.27
C LEU A 18 5.95 -20.99 -3.68
N ALA A 19 6.14 -21.76 -2.60
CA ALA A 19 7.43 -21.97 -1.94
C ALA A 19 8.52 -22.59 -2.85
N SER A 20 8.14 -23.42 -3.83
CA SER A 20 9.09 -24.05 -4.76
C SER A 20 9.59 -23.09 -5.85
N ARG A 21 8.83 -22.04 -6.17
CA ARG A 21 9.27 -20.98 -7.12
C ARG A 21 10.22 -19.99 -6.46
N ILE A 22 10.06 -19.73 -5.16
CA ILE A 22 10.86 -18.74 -4.41
C ILE A 22 12.31 -19.23 -4.18
N LYS A 23 12.53 -20.54 -4.04
CA LYS A 23 13.86 -21.12 -3.76
C LYS A 23 14.95 -20.90 -4.84
N LYS A 24 14.62 -20.31 -6.00
CA LYS A 24 15.58 -20.05 -7.09
C LYS A 24 16.21 -18.65 -7.06
N LEU A 25 15.90 -17.80 -6.08
CA LEU A 25 16.27 -16.37 -6.06
C LEU A 25 17.44 -16.00 -5.13
N THR A 26 18.31 -16.94 -4.75
CA THR A 26 19.52 -16.63 -3.95
C THR A 26 20.66 -16.06 -4.82
N GLY A 27 20.37 -15.04 -5.62
CA GLY A 27 21.37 -14.19 -6.26
C GLY A 27 21.63 -12.97 -5.38
N SER A 28 22.86 -12.47 -5.38
CA SER A 28 23.22 -11.16 -4.78
C SER A 28 22.19 -10.10 -5.20
N ARG A 29 21.49 -9.51 -4.23
CA ARG A 29 20.49 -8.46 -4.48
C ARG A 29 21.23 -7.20 -4.93
N HIS A 30 21.18 -6.91 -6.22
CA HIS A 30 21.76 -5.69 -6.78
C HIS A 30 20.69 -4.59 -6.80
N PHE A 31 20.80 -3.66 -5.86
CA PHE A 31 20.14 -2.35 -5.95
C PHE A 31 20.97 -1.43 -6.88
N SER A 32 20.33 -0.42 -7.49
CA SER A 32 21.01 0.58 -8.34
C SER A 32 22.30 1.11 -7.68
N SER A 33 23.34 1.38 -8.48
CA SER A 33 24.70 1.75 -8.05
C SER A 33 24.82 3.13 -7.40
N THR A 34 23.73 3.70 -6.91
CA THR A 34 23.77 4.88 -6.04
C THR A 34 24.47 4.46 -4.75
N PRO A 35 25.55 5.13 -4.31
CA PRO A 35 26.26 4.73 -3.11
C PRO A 35 25.26 4.65 -1.94
N PRO A 36 25.29 3.57 -1.14
CA PRO A 36 24.36 3.42 -0.03
C PRO A 36 24.51 4.63 0.87
N VAL A 37 23.46 5.45 0.91
CA VAL A 37 23.44 6.62 1.79
C VAL A 37 23.40 6.05 3.20
N ARG A 38 24.54 6.14 3.92
CA ARG A 38 24.64 5.67 5.32
C ARG A 38 23.66 6.37 6.27
N SER A 39 23.04 7.46 5.82
CA SER A 39 22.05 8.23 6.57
C SER A 39 20.63 8.03 6.01
N LEU A 40 19.68 7.79 6.90
CA LEU A 40 18.25 7.66 6.59
C LEU A 40 17.73 8.79 5.67
N ALA A 41 16.99 8.41 4.63
CA ALA A 41 16.37 9.26 3.63
C ALA A 41 15.19 10.10 4.15
N GLY A 42 15.43 10.87 5.22
CA GLY A 42 14.38 11.54 6.00
C GLY A 42 13.38 10.56 6.61
N THR A 43 12.64 11.00 7.62
CA THR A 43 11.62 10.16 8.25
C THR A 43 10.24 10.38 7.61
N VAL A 44 9.36 9.40 7.74
CA VAL A 44 7.93 9.60 7.50
C VAL A 44 7.29 10.30 8.69
N ALA A 45 6.19 11.03 8.45
CA ALA A 45 5.39 11.61 9.51
C ALA A 45 4.86 10.50 10.44
N PRO A 46 4.93 10.66 11.77
CA PRO A 46 4.35 9.68 12.69
C PRO A 46 2.86 9.49 12.42
N HIS A 47 2.46 8.24 12.24
CA HIS A 47 1.06 7.85 12.03
C HIS A 47 0.83 6.41 12.48
N HIS A 48 -0.39 6.09 12.91
CA HIS A 48 -0.78 4.76 13.37
C HIS A 48 -1.80 4.08 12.44
N SER A 49 -2.38 4.85 11.52
CA SER A 49 -3.28 4.35 10.49
C SER A 49 -3.18 5.15 9.21
N TYR A 50 -3.63 4.55 8.12
CA TYR A 50 -3.65 5.16 6.80
C TYR A 50 -4.94 4.81 6.07
N LEU A 51 -5.73 5.82 5.71
CA LEU A 51 -6.98 5.69 4.97
C LEU A 51 -6.78 6.13 3.52
N LEU A 52 -7.22 5.28 2.59
CA LEU A 52 -7.16 5.52 1.16
C LEU A 52 -8.57 5.59 0.59
N LEU A 53 -8.99 6.78 0.17
CA LEU A 53 -10.23 6.99 -0.57
C LEU A 53 -10.01 6.58 -2.03
N HIS A 54 -10.84 5.66 -2.54
CA HIS A 54 -10.69 5.10 -3.88
C HIS A 54 -11.33 6.02 -4.91
N THR A 55 -10.58 6.36 -5.94
CA THR A 55 -11.01 7.27 -7.01
C THR A 55 -11.02 6.54 -8.36
N HIS A 56 -11.78 7.07 -9.33
CA HIS A 56 -11.72 6.59 -10.73
C HIS A 56 -10.56 7.20 -11.52
N ARG A 57 -10.13 8.42 -11.18
CA ARG A 57 -9.10 9.15 -11.91
C ARG A 57 -7.72 8.89 -11.29
N PRO A 58 -6.66 8.70 -12.08
CA PRO A 58 -5.30 8.56 -11.56
C PRO A 58 -4.73 9.87 -10.99
N PRO A 59 -3.70 9.83 -10.11
CA PRO A 59 -3.16 11.04 -9.48
C PRO A 59 -2.56 12.08 -10.42
N ARG A 60 -2.24 11.71 -11.66
CA ARG A 60 -1.83 12.66 -12.72
C ARG A 60 -2.96 13.62 -13.15
N GLU A 61 -4.21 13.29 -12.85
CA GLU A 61 -5.40 14.11 -13.15
C GLU A 61 -5.88 14.89 -11.93
N TYR A 62 -5.21 14.74 -10.78
CA TYR A 62 -5.57 15.45 -9.56
C TYR A 62 -5.10 16.91 -9.65
N PRO A 63 -5.82 17.85 -9.02
CA PRO A 63 -5.32 19.21 -8.85
C PRO A 63 -4.12 19.21 -7.91
N ALA A 64 -3.19 20.17 -8.12
CA ALA A 64 -2.01 20.35 -7.27
C ALA A 64 -2.34 20.44 -5.76
N ARG A 65 -3.54 20.92 -5.41
CA ARG A 65 -4.11 20.90 -4.06
C ARG A 65 -5.57 20.50 -4.15
N SER A 66 -5.96 19.54 -3.33
CA SER A 66 -7.35 19.11 -3.20
C SER A 66 -8.16 20.13 -2.42
N ASN A 67 -9.37 20.45 -2.88
CA ASN A 67 -10.36 21.22 -2.13
C ASN A 67 -11.45 20.35 -1.50
N SER A 68 -11.46 19.03 -1.78
CA SER A 68 -12.36 18.02 -1.19
C SER A 68 -12.77 18.32 0.28
N PRO A 69 -14.02 18.74 0.51
CA PRO A 69 -14.58 18.90 1.85
C PRO A 69 -14.49 17.62 2.70
N LEU A 70 -14.73 16.46 2.10
CA LEU A 70 -14.72 15.16 2.77
C LEU A 70 -13.31 14.73 3.17
N LEU A 71 -12.31 14.88 2.29
CA LEU A 71 -10.91 14.60 2.63
C LEU A 71 -10.49 15.46 3.83
N HIS A 72 -10.83 16.75 3.83
CA HIS A 72 -10.53 17.66 4.92
C HIS A 72 -11.25 17.28 6.22
N ALA A 73 -12.53 16.89 6.15
CA ALA A 73 -13.28 16.44 7.32
C ALA A 73 -12.66 15.18 7.94
N LEU A 74 -12.37 14.17 7.12
CA LEU A 74 -11.73 12.93 7.57
C LEU A 74 -10.34 13.19 8.14
N THR A 75 -9.54 14.05 7.49
CA THR A 75 -8.20 14.41 7.98
C THR A 75 -8.27 15.04 9.37
N ARG A 76 -9.24 15.93 9.62
CA ARG A 76 -9.44 16.52 10.96
C ARG A 76 -9.82 15.48 12.00
N HIS A 77 -10.72 14.55 11.67
CA HIS A 77 -11.05 13.44 12.56
C HIS A 77 -9.82 12.57 12.85
N ALA A 78 -9.05 12.25 11.82
CA ALA A 78 -7.90 11.35 11.90
C ALA A 78 -6.79 11.81 12.84
N LEU A 79 -6.69 13.10 13.12
CA LEU A 79 -5.77 13.63 14.13
C LEU A 79 -5.98 12.99 15.51
N ALA A 80 -7.22 12.62 15.87
CA ALA A 80 -7.53 12.05 17.17
C ALA A 80 -6.89 10.66 17.43
N TRP A 81 -6.49 9.95 16.37
CA TRP A 81 -5.82 8.64 16.47
C TRP A 81 -4.49 8.59 15.70
N GLY A 82 -3.98 9.76 15.28
CA GLY A 82 -2.76 9.83 14.47
C GLY A 82 -2.89 9.12 13.11
N GLY A 83 -4.03 9.24 12.45
CA GLY A 83 -4.25 8.71 11.10
C GLY A 83 -3.85 9.68 9.99
N LEU A 84 -3.51 9.13 8.84
CA LEU A 84 -3.37 9.87 7.58
C LEU A 84 -4.50 9.49 6.63
N VAL A 85 -4.95 10.43 5.81
CA VAL A 85 -5.99 10.22 4.80
C VAL A 85 -5.46 10.69 3.45
N ASN A 86 -5.68 9.90 2.41
CA ASN A 86 -5.23 10.23 1.07
C ASN A 86 -6.18 9.66 -0.01
N PHE A 87 -6.06 10.16 -1.23
CA PHE A 87 -6.69 9.55 -2.39
C PHE A 87 -5.79 8.47 -2.98
N SER A 88 -6.43 7.46 -3.55
CA SER A 88 -5.79 6.34 -4.22
C SER A 88 -6.49 6.01 -5.53
N TRP A 89 -5.72 5.46 -6.44
CA TRP A 89 -6.18 4.98 -7.73
C TRP A 89 -5.51 3.64 -8.06
N SER A 90 -6.26 2.73 -8.65
CA SER A 90 -5.75 1.53 -9.31
C SER A 90 -6.76 1.09 -10.35
N GLU A 91 -6.31 0.51 -11.44
CA GLU A 91 -7.20 0.02 -12.51
C GLU A 91 -8.20 -1.04 -12.01
N GLN A 92 -7.81 -1.82 -11.00
CA GLN A 92 -8.61 -2.95 -10.50
C GLN A 92 -9.28 -2.67 -9.14
N GLN A 93 -9.13 -1.48 -8.56
CA GLN A 93 -9.77 -1.18 -7.27
C GLN A 93 -11.26 -0.90 -7.45
N ALA A 94 -12.07 -1.35 -6.49
CA ALA A 94 -13.47 -0.98 -6.44
C ALA A 94 -13.61 0.49 -6.03
N VAL A 95 -14.43 1.23 -6.77
CA VAL A 95 -14.78 2.63 -6.48
C VAL A 95 -16.27 2.70 -6.14
N HIS A 96 -16.68 3.69 -5.36
CA HIS A 96 -18.09 3.87 -5.03
C HIS A 96 -18.90 4.22 -6.29
N PRO A 97 -20.10 3.64 -6.49
CA PRO A 97 -20.95 3.96 -7.65
C PRO A 97 -21.34 5.44 -7.75
N GLY A 98 -21.42 6.12 -6.60
CA GLY A 98 -21.69 7.56 -6.51
C GLY A 98 -20.46 8.45 -6.67
N TYR A 99 -19.27 7.92 -6.99
CA TYR A 99 -18.10 8.74 -7.27
C TYR A 99 -18.34 9.56 -8.55
N VAL A 100 -18.20 10.87 -8.46
CA VAL A 100 -18.31 11.77 -9.61
C VAL A 100 -17.06 12.63 -9.84
N GLY A 101 -16.17 12.70 -8.85
CA GLY A 101 -14.97 13.53 -8.90
C GLY A 101 -14.22 13.56 -7.58
N LEU A 102 -13.47 14.64 -7.36
CA LEU A 102 -12.63 14.84 -6.18
C LEU A 102 -13.17 15.94 -5.25
N GLY A 103 -14.44 16.35 -5.41
CA GLY A 103 -15.02 17.43 -4.62
C GLY A 103 -14.46 18.80 -4.97
N GLU A 104 -14.09 19.02 -6.24
CA GLU A 104 -13.50 20.28 -6.69
C GLU A 104 -14.56 21.27 -7.18
N ALA A 105 -15.72 20.79 -7.63
CA ALA A 105 -16.83 21.65 -8.00
C ALA A 105 -17.66 22.05 -6.77
N LYS A 106 -18.17 23.28 -6.77
CA LYS A 106 -19.02 23.79 -5.68
C LYS A 106 -20.32 22.98 -5.61
N GLY A 107 -20.59 22.39 -4.45
CA GLY A 107 -21.79 21.58 -4.21
C GLY A 107 -21.70 20.16 -4.78
N GLU A 108 -20.53 19.73 -5.26
CA GLU A 108 -20.28 18.35 -5.63
C GLU A 108 -20.42 17.45 -4.40
N GLU A 109 -21.32 16.47 -4.47
CA GLU A 109 -21.43 15.45 -3.44
C GLU A 109 -20.30 14.44 -3.59
N GLU A 110 -19.72 14.06 -2.46
CA GLU A 110 -18.57 13.19 -2.41
C GLU A 110 -18.92 11.84 -1.80
N PHE A 111 -18.72 10.78 -2.59
CA PHE A 111 -18.86 9.40 -2.14
C PHE A 111 -17.65 8.58 -2.56
N TYR A 112 -17.03 7.91 -1.59
CA TYR A 112 -15.88 7.06 -1.82
C TYR A 112 -16.08 5.70 -1.18
N ARG A 113 -15.52 4.66 -1.81
CA ARG A 113 -15.14 3.44 -1.11
C ARG A 113 -13.74 3.68 -0.58
N ALA A 114 -13.37 3.07 0.54
CA ALA A 114 -12.04 3.26 1.08
C ALA A 114 -11.44 1.97 1.63
N THR A 115 -10.11 1.92 1.67
CA THR A 115 -9.36 0.91 2.41
C THR A 115 -8.60 1.60 3.53
N ALA A 116 -8.67 1.06 4.74
CA ALA A 116 -7.93 1.56 5.88
C ALA A 116 -6.94 0.50 6.37
N PHE A 117 -5.71 0.95 6.63
CA PHE A 117 -4.65 0.16 7.23
C PHE A 117 -4.32 0.69 8.61
N SER A 118 -4.05 -0.18 9.57
CA SER A 118 -3.50 0.20 10.87
C SER A 118 -2.56 -0.90 11.37
N HIS A 119 -1.59 -0.51 12.19
CA HIS A 119 -0.66 -1.48 12.77
C HIS A 119 -1.38 -2.47 13.70
N ALA A 120 -2.39 -2.00 14.45
CA ALA A 120 -3.11 -2.81 15.43
C ALA A 120 -4.30 -3.58 14.85
N GLY A 121 -5.07 -2.95 13.95
CA GLY A 121 -6.30 -3.49 13.39
C GLY A 121 -6.16 -4.14 12.00
N GLY A 122 -4.98 -4.05 11.38
CA GLY A 122 -4.71 -4.67 10.09
C GLY A 122 -5.29 -3.88 8.92
N CYS A 123 -6.10 -4.53 8.08
CA CYS A 123 -6.69 -3.95 6.88
C CYS A 123 -8.21 -4.13 6.91
N ILE A 124 -8.94 -3.05 6.67
CA ILE A 124 -10.41 -3.09 6.52
C ILE A 124 -10.85 -2.35 5.27
N ASP A 125 -11.94 -2.84 4.67
CA ASP A 125 -12.65 -2.16 3.61
C ASP A 125 -13.84 -1.37 4.18
N ILE A 126 -14.05 -0.17 3.67
CA ILE A 126 -15.13 0.73 4.04
C ILE A 126 -15.97 0.97 2.78
N PRO A 127 -17.16 0.36 2.67
CA PRO A 127 -17.93 0.39 1.44
C PRO A 127 -18.35 1.78 0.99
N GLU A 128 -18.63 2.67 1.94
CA GLU A 128 -19.11 4.03 1.68
C GLU A 128 -18.57 5.02 2.70
N VAL A 129 -18.02 6.12 2.20
CA VAL A 129 -17.56 7.27 2.96
C VAL A 129 -18.13 8.51 2.28
N SER A 130 -18.89 9.30 3.04
CA SER A 130 -19.51 10.54 2.61
C SER A 130 -19.51 11.55 3.76
N LEU A 131 -19.80 12.82 3.49
CA LEU A 131 -19.98 13.81 4.56
C LEU A 131 -21.16 13.45 5.49
N ALA A 132 -22.19 12.78 4.98
CA ALA A 132 -23.34 12.36 5.76
C ALA A 132 -22.98 11.31 6.82
N ASN A 133 -22.01 10.43 6.54
CA ASN A 133 -21.63 9.32 7.42
C ASN A 133 -20.26 9.51 8.10
N VAL A 134 -19.56 10.62 7.85
CA VAL A 134 -18.16 10.86 8.25
C VAL A 134 -17.90 10.62 9.74
N SER A 135 -18.82 11.05 10.61
CA SER A 135 -18.70 10.86 12.06
C SER A 135 -18.79 9.38 12.49
N SER A 136 -19.60 8.59 11.79
CA SER A 136 -19.72 7.14 12.04
C SER A 136 -18.47 6.42 11.54
N VAL A 137 -18.06 6.72 10.30
CA VAL A 137 -16.81 6.20 9.70
C VAL A 137 -15.60 6.51 10.56
N ALA A 138 -15.50 7.73 11.09
CA ALA A 138 -14.42 8.15 11.98
C ALA A 138 -14.39 7.32 13.28
N LYS A 139 -15.54 6.98 13.87
CA LYS A 139 -15.60 6.09 15.05
C LYS A 139 -15.09 4.68 14.71
N THR A 140 -15.52 4.12 13.58
CA THR A 140 -15.05 2.82 13.11
C THR A 140 -13.53 2.83 12.89
N LEU A 141 -13.01 3.88 12.25
CA LEU A 141 -11.57 4.04 12.00
C LEU A 141 -10.77 4.22 13.29
N TYR A 142 -11.31 4.93 14.27
CA TYR A 142 -10.71 5.07 15.59
C TYR A 142 -10.59 3.71 16.28
N SER A 143 -11.69 2.94 16.37
CA SER A 143 -11.66 1.58 16.92
C SER A 143 -10.72 0.64 16.14
N HIS A 144 -10.68 0.76 14.81
CA HIS A 144 -9.74 0.02 13.96
C HIS A 144 -8.28 0.38 14.25
N ALA A 145 -7.98 1.65 14.48
CA ALA A 145 -6.62 2.09 14.80
C ALA A 145 -6.14 1.57 16.16
N LEU A 146 -7.07 1.36 17.10
CA LEU A 146 -6.79 0.76 18.41
C LEU A 146 -6.75 -0.78 18.39
N GLY A 147 -7.21 -1.42 17.31
CA GLY A 147 -7.35 -2.88 17.24
C GLY A 147 -8.59 -3.41 17.97
N ASP A 148 -9.56 -2.54 18.27
CA ASP A 148 -10.76 -2.86 19.06
C ASP A 148 -11.93 -3.37 18.19
N LEU A 149 -11.77 -3.42 16.86
CA LEU A 149 -12.80 -4.00 16.02
C LEU A 149 -12.88 -5.50 16.28
N PRO A 150 -14.11 -6.08 16.41
CA PRO A 150 -14.26 -7.52 16.44
C PRO A 150 -13.59 -8.11 15.22
N ALA A 151 -12.88 -9.22 15.38
CA ALA A 151 -12.37 -10.02 14.28
C ALA A 151 -13.55 -10.48 13.43
N THR A 152 -13.99 -9.61 12.52
CA THR A 152 -15.02 -9.92 11.55
C THR A 152 -14.38 -10.86 10.54
N THR A 153 -15.15 -11.85 10.11
CA THR A 153 -14.73 -12.95 9.23
C THR A 153 -13.63 -12.54 8.25
N PRO A 154 -12.53 -13.30 8.12
CA PRO A 154 -11.37 -12.89 7.35
C PRO A 154 -11.80 -12.56 5.92
N ASP A 155 -11.84 -11.27 5.60
CA ASP A 155 -12.00 -10.84 4.23
C ASP A 155 -10.76 -11.31 3.46
N LYS A 156 -10.97 -12.08 2.40
CA LYS A 156 -9.88 -12.62 1.56
C LYS A 156 -9.06 -11.50 0.90
N SER A 157 -9.54 -10.26 0.90
CA SER A 157 -8.78 -9.08 0.51
C SER A 157 -7.59 -8.79 1.44
N ILE A 158 -7.67 -9.20 2.72
CA ILE A 158 -6.65 -9.00 3.78
C ILE A 158 -5.37 -9.81 3.53
N ASP A 159 -5.42 -10.81 2.66
CA ASP A 159 -4.25 -11.64 2.34
C ASP A 159 -3.31 -11.05 1.27
N LYS A 160 -3.74 -9.98 0.59
CA LYS A 160 -2.94 -9.34 -0.48
C LYS A 160 -1.93 -8.35 0.10
N LEU A 161 -0.80 -8.23 -0.59
CA LEU A 161 0.10 -7.09 -0.42
C LEU A 161 -0.48 -5.90 -1.16
N HIS A 162 -0.50 -4.72 -0.53
CA HIS A 162 -0.92 -3.49 -1.18
C HIS A 162 0.26 -2.53 -1.29
N LEU A 163 0.60 -2.20 -2.53
CA LEU A 163 1.70 -1.30 -2.88
C LEU A 163 1.10 -0.02 -3.44
N TYR A 164 1.53 1.12 -2.91
CA TYR A 164 1.08 2.42 -3.42
C TYR A 164 2.25 3.34 -3.72
N VAL A 165 2.34 3.79 -4.97
CA VAL A 165 3.38 4.74 -5.39
C VAL A 165 2.77 6.14 -5.49
N CYS A 166 3.44 7.13 -4.92
CA CYS A 166 3.01 8.52 -5.09
C CYS A 166 3.34 9.01 -6.51
N THR A 167 2.31 9.32 -7.31
CA THR A 167 2.45 9.78 -8.72
C THR A 167 1.85 11.16 -8.99
N HIS A 168 1.62 11.96 -7.93
CA HIS A 168 0.94 13.25 -8.00
C HIS A 168 1.81 14.37 -8.61
N GLY A 169 1.93 14.38 -9.95
CA GLY A 169 2.79 15.30 -10.71
C GLY A 169 2.45 16.79 -10.58
N GLU A 170 1.16 17.14 -10.57
CA GLU A 170 0.71 18.53 -10.40
C GLU A 170 1.14 19.12 -9.04
N ARG A 171 1.33 18.28 -8.02
CA ARG A 171 1.86 18.72 -6.72
C ARG A 171 3.38 18.86 -6.73
N ASP A 172 4.10 17.93 -7.37
CA ASP A 172 5.55 17.97 -7.52
C ASP A 172 5.97 17.07 -8.71
N CYS A 173 6.73 17.61 -9.66
CA CYS A 173 7.12 16.89 -10.87
C CYS A 173 7.89 15.60 -10.59
N ARG A 174 8.70 15.55 -9.52
CA ARG A 174 9.45 14.33 -9.16
C ARG A 174 8.52 13.19 -8.75
N CYS A 175 7.39 13.51 -8.13
CA CYS A 175 6.35 12.52 -7.86
C CYS A 175 5.74 12.02 -9.17
N GLY A 176 5.42 12.89 -10.12
CA GLY A 176 4.89 12.50 -11.43
C GLY A 176 5.86 11.65 -12.25
N ASP A 177 7.10 12.14 -12.43
CA ASP A 177 8.10 11.55 -13.32
C ASP A 177 8.68 10.26 -12.72
N THR A 178 9.43 10.37 -11.62
CA THR A 178 10.09 9.22 -10.98
C THR A 178 9.07 8.26 -10.38
N GLY A 179 8.00 8.78 -9.77
CA GLY A 179 6.92 7.95 -9.26
C GLY A 179 6.21 7.18 -10.37
N GLY A 180 5.90 7.83 -11.50
CA GLY A 180 5.31 7.18 -12.67
C GLY A 180 6.20 6.08 -13.26
N GLU A 181 7.52 6.33 -13.35
CA GLU A 181 8.50 5.33 -13.80
C GLU A 181 8.49 4.09 -12.89
N VAL A 182 8.57 4.28 -11.57
CA VAL A 182 8.57 3.18 -10.58
C VAL A 182 7.24 2.42 -10.58
N ALA A 183 6.11 3.12 -10.63
CA ALA A 183 4.79 2.48 -10.73
C ALA A 183 4.68 1.62 -12.00
N GLY A 184 5.14 2.15 -13.14
CA GLY A 184 5.18 1.41 -14.40
C GLY A 184 6.09 0.17 -14.35
N ALA A 185 7.27 0.28 -13.75
CA ALA A 185 8.21 -0.84 -13.60
C ALA A 185 7.65 -1.94 -12.68
N LEU A 186 7.10 -1.57 -11.52
CA LEU A 186 6.45 -2.52 -10.60
C LEU A 186 5.26 -3.21 -11.27
N ARG A 187 4.42 -2.47 -12.01
CA ARG A 187 3.27 -3.04 -12.73
C ARG A 187 3.71 -4.09 -13.75
N LYS A 188 4.77 -3.79 -14.53
CA LYS A 188 5.36 -4.74 -15.49
C LYS A 188 5.88 -5.98 -14.78
N GLU A 189 6.63 -5.83 -13.68
CA GLU A 189 7.19 -6.95 -12.93
C GLU A 189 6.11 -7.83 -12.28
N ILE A 190 5.09 -7.24 -11.67
CA ILE A 190 3.96 -7.96 -11.06
C ILE A 190 3.24 -8.80 -12.12
N SER A 191 2.91 -8.21 -13.27
CA SER A 191 2.26 -8.91 -14.38
C SER A 191 3.15 -10.00 -14.97
N ARG A 192 4.43 -9.70 -15.23
CA ARG A 192 5.41 -10.66 -15.79
C ARG A 192 5.57 -11.90 -14.91
N ARG A 193 5.47 -11.73 -13.59
CA ARG A 193 5.61 -12.82 -12.60
C ARG A 193 4.27 -13.51 -12.27
N GLY A 194 3.14 -13.01 -12.78
CA GLY A 194 1.81 -13.55 -12.52
C GLY A 194 1.31 -13.31 -11.09
N LEU A 195 1.69 -12.17 -10.48
CA LEU A 195 1.44 -11.86 -9.08
C LEU A 195 0.18 -11.02 -8.83
N THR A 196 -0.62 -10.71 -9.86
CA THR A 196 -1.80 -9.82 -9.78
C THR A 196 -2.89 -10.30 -8.81
N GLN A 197 -2.91 -11.59 -8.47
CA GLN A 197 -3.83 -12.14 -7.48
C GLN A 197 -3.33 -11.96 -6.03
N HIS A 198 -2.04 -11.70 -5.83
CA HIS A 198 -1.40 -11.61 -4.52
C HIS A 198 -0.91 -10.20 -4.18
N VAL A 199 -0.67 -9.36 -5.19
CA VAL A 199 -0.17 -7.99 -5.04
C VAL A 199 -1.12 -7.05 -5.76
N SER A 200 -1.70 -6.12 -4.99
CA SER A 200 -2.41 -4.96 -5.51
C SER A 200 -1.43 -3.80 -5.65
N LEU A 201 -1.33 -3.23 -6.85
CA LEU A 201 -0.55 -2.02 -7.08
C LEU A 201 -1.50 -0.87 -7.39
N GLY A 202 -1.40 0.18 -6.60
CA GLY A 202 -2.09 1.44 -6.83
C GLY A 202 -1.12 2.62 -6.85
N GLU A 203 -1.70 3.77 -7.09
CA GLU A 203 -1.06 5.07 -7.08
C GLU A 203 -1.79 5.96 -6.09
N VAL A 204 -1.08 6.89 -5.45
CA VAL A 204 -1.65 7.77 -4.41
C VAL A 204 -1.34 9.24 -4.68
N ALA A 205 -2.20 10.10 -4.14
CA ALA A 205 -1.89 11.53 -4.11
C ALA A 205 -0.65 11.81 -3.25
N HIS A 206 -0.18 13.04 -3.31
CA HIS A 206 1.05 13.46 -2.69
C HIS A 206 1.16 13.09 -1.20
N VAL A 207 2.20 12.34 -0.85
CA VAL A 207 2.41 11.81 0.51
C VAL A 207 3.39 12.64 1.35
N GLY A 208 3.90 13.75 0.82
CA GLY A 208 5.05 14.47 1.39
C GLY A 208 6.38 13.82 1.01
N GLY A 209 7.50 14.48 1.37
CA GLY A 209 8.83 13.90 1.12
C GLY A 209 9.19 13.74 -0.37
N HIS A 210 8.68 14.60 -1.27
CA HIS A 210 8.99 14.57 -2.71
C HIS A 210 10.50 14.65 -3.03
N LYS A 211 11.31 15.20 -2.12
CA LYS A 211 12.79 15.19 -2.26
C LYS A 211 13.39 13.79 -2.26
N TYR A 212 12.61 12.79 -1.83
CA TYR A 212 12.94 11.37 -1.81
C TYR A 212 12.02 10.56 -2.74
N ALA A 213 11.42 11.19 -3.76
CA ALA A 213 10.67 10.44 -4.76
C ALA A 213 11.59 9.44 -5.50
N ALA A 214 11.10 8.29 -5.96
CA ALA A 214 9.72 7.81 -5.82
C ALA A 214 9.43 7.25 -4.41
N ASN A 215 8.30 7.65 -3.83
CA ASN A 215 7.84 7.09 -2.55
C ASN A 215 6.92 5.89 -2.79
N LEU A 216 7.22 4.76 -2.14
CA LEU A 216 6.42 3.53 -2.18
C LEU A 216 5.96 3.16 -0.76
N LEU A 217 4.65 3.01 -0.58
CA LEU A 217 4.02 2.55 0.65
C LEU A 217 3.72 1.06 0.52
N VAL A 218 4.09 0.28 1.53
CA VAL A 218 3.98 -1.18 1.52
C VAL A 218 3.10 -1.64 2.68
N PHE A 219 1.89 -2.12 2.38
CA PHE A 219 0.96 -2.70 3.34
C PHE A 219 0.84 -4.23 3.18
N PRO A 220 0.62 -4.97 4.27
CA PRO A 220 0.26 -4.51 5.62
C PRO A 220 1.44 -4.03 6.48
N PHE A 221 2.68 -4.14 5.99
CA PHE A 221 3.91 -3.91 6.77
C PHE A 221 3.99 -2.48 7.33
N GLY A 222 3.39 -1.53 6.62
CA GLY A 222 3.40 -0.11 6.95
C GLY A 222 4.73 0.56 6.64
N ASP A 223 5.65 -0.12 5.96
CA ASP A 223 6.96 0.40 5.56
C ASP A 223 6.82 1.39 4.39
N TRP A 224 7.59 2.46 4.44
CA TRP A 224 7.70 3.46 3.38
C TRP A 224 9.11 3.48 2.85
N LEU A 225 9.22 3.38 1.53
CA LEU A 225 10.47 3.45 0.79
C LEU A 225 10.54 4.77 0.01
N GLY A 226 11.74 5.23 -0.29
CA GLY A 226 12.01 6.40 -1.11
C GLY A 226 13.30 6.28 -1.90
N MET A 227 13.55 7.26 -2.77
CA MET A 227 14.68 7.29 -3.71
C MET A 227 14.73 6.07 -4.65
N LEU A 228 13.58 5.46 -4.91
CA LEU A 228 13.46 4.33 -5.83
C LEU A 228 13.55 4.79 -7.28
N GLN A 229 14.18 3.96 -8.12
CA GLN A 229 14.19 4.07 -9.58
C GLN A 229 13.48 2.87 -10.21
N GLY A 230 13.09 2.95 -11.48
CA GLY A 230 12.39 1.86 -12.15
C GLY A 230 13.20 0.56 -12.17
N ILE A 231 14.53 0.65 -12.21
CA ILE A 231 15.44 -0.50 -12.19
C ILE A 231 15.43 -1.27 -10.86
N ASP A 232 15.03 -0.65 -9.75
CA ASP A 232 15.01 -1.28 -8.43
C ASP A 232 13.77 -2.18 -8.22
N ALA A 233 12.74 -2.03 -9.07
CA ALA A 233 11.45 -2.72 -8.94
C ALA A 233 11.57 -4.26 -8.77
N PRO A 234 12.42 -4.99 -9.51
CA PRO A 234 12.59 -6.43 -9.32
C PRO A 234 13.09 -6.79 -7.91
N ALA A 235 14.14 -6.12 -7.44
CA ALA A 235 14.79 -6.42 -6.16
C ALA A 235 13.92 -6.01 -4.97
N VAL A 236 13.26 -4.85 -5.06
CA VAL A 236 12.29 -4.39 -4.05
C VAL A 236 11.12 -5.37 -3.94
N LEU A 237 10.59 -5.83 -5.07
CA LEU A 237 9.49 -6.80 -5.07
C LEU A 237 9.92 -8.15 -4.50
N ASP A 238 11.13 -8.63 -4.79
CA ASP A 238 11.67 -9.86 -4.20
C ASP A 238 11.74 -9.77 -2.67
N GLU A 239 12.22 -8.65 -2.14
CA GLU A 239 12.34 -8.46 -0.70
C GLU A 239 10.97 -8.36 0.01
N ILE A 240 10.00 -7.67 -0.61
CA ILE A 240 8.61 -7.59 -0.11
C ILE A 240 7.98 -9.00 -0.05
N LEU A 241 8.14 -9.79 -1.10
CA LEU A 241 7.57 -11.14 -1.18
C LEU A 241 8.25 -12.09 -0.19
N GLU A 242 9.57 -11.98 -0.04
CA GLU A 242 10.31 -12.77 0.94
C GLU A 242 9.86 -12.43 2.36
N ARG A 243 9.73 -11.15 2.70
CA ARG A 243 9.18 -10.70 4.00
C ARG A 243 7.81 -11.31 4.25
N ARG A 244 6.89 -11.25 3.28
CA ARG A 244 5.55 -11.86 3.39
C ARG A 244 5.63 -13.37 3.62
N SER A 245 6.56 -14.06 2.97
CA SER A 245 6.70 -15.52 3.03
C SER A 245 7.20 -16.04 4.38
N GLN A 246 7.92 -15.21 5.15
CA GLN A 246 8.48 -15.61 6.44
C GLN A 246 7.40 -15.82 7.51
N ARG A 247 6.15 -15.36 7.29
CA ARG A 247 4.97 -15.50 8.19
C ARG A 247 5.23 -15.16 9.67
N ALA A 248 6.34 -14.50 9.98
CA ALA A 248 6.62 -14.00 11.31
C ALA A 248 5.59 -12.93 11.66
N VAL A 249 5.20 -12.86 12.93
CA VAL A 249 4.40 -11.73 13.42
C VAL A 249 5.24 -10.48 13.20
N GLU A 250 4.83 -9.62 12.27
CA GLU A 250 5.49 -8.35 12.06
C GLU A 250 5.39 -7.52 13.32
N SER A 251 6.54 -7.07 13.79
CA SER A 251 6.66 -6.19 14.93
C SER A 251 7.15 -4.85 14.46
N LEU A 252 6.84 -3.79 15.21
CA LEU A 252 7.44 -2.48 15.03
C LEU A 252 8.99 -2.53 15.05
N GLN A 253 9.57 -3.54 15.70
CA GLN A 253 11.02 -3.76 15.80
C GLN A 253 11.60 -4.65 14.69
N SER A 254 10.78 -5.18 13.78
CA SER A 254 11.29 -5.96 12.63
C SER A 254 12.25 -5.11 11.80
N ALA A 255 13.29 -5.72 11.22
CA ALA A 255 14.25 -5.00 10.41
C ALA A 255 13.57 -4.16 9.31
N PRO A 256 14.07 -2.95 8.99
CA PRO A 256 13.63 -2.14 7.87
C PRO A 256 13.50 -2.96 6.59
N LEU A 257 12.41 -2.76 5.87
CA LEU A 257 12.24 -3.31 4.53
C LEU A 257 13.09 -2.50 3.55
N CYS A 258 13.83 -3.17 2.69
CA CYS A 258 14.74 -2.58 1.69
C CYS A 258 15.60 -1.47 2.31
N PRO A 259 16.52 -1.79 3.26
CA PRO A 259 17.18 -0.80 4.12
C PRO A 259 17.75 0.44 3.40
N PRO A 260 18.40 0.33 2.22
CA PRO A 260 18.91 1.51 1.50
C PRO A 260 17.86 2.54 1.09
N PHE A 261 16.60 2.11 0.93
CA PHE A 261 15.48 2.94 0.50
C PHE A 261 14.52 3.28 1.64
N TRP A 262 14.72 2.69 2.81
CA TRP A 262 13.76 2.82 3.90
C TRP A 262 13.69 4.25 4.42
N ARG A 263 12.46 4.72 4.71
CA ARG A 263 12.19 6.06 5.24
C ARG A 263 11.44 6.04 6.55
N GLY A 264 10.74 4.96 6.86
CA GLY A 264 9.84 4.94 8.00
C GLY A 264 8.88 3.77 7.99
N ARG A 265 8.20 3.59 9.12
CA ARG A 265 7.15 2.60 9.29
C ARG A 265 5.99 3.19 10.09
N MET A 266 4.77 2.87 9.67
CA MET A 266 3.54 3.13 10.43
C MET A 266 3.67 2.56 11.85
N GLY A 267 3.28 3.36 12.85
CA GLY A 267 3.40 3.05 14.27
C GLY A 267 4.69 3.51 14.94
N LEU A 268 5.68 4.02 14.18
CA LEU A 268 6.92 4.57 14.72
C LEU A 268 6.93 6.10 14.71
N ASN A 269 7.45 6.71 15.77
CA ASN A 269 7.73 8.14 15.77
C ASN A 269 9.08 8.44 15.07
N LYS A 270 9.45 9.73 14.96
CA LYS A 270 10.71 10.14 14.30
C LYS A 270 11.96 9.51 14.92
N GLN A 271 12.05 9.48 16.25
CA GLN A 271 13.22 8.97 16.96
C GLN A 271 13.32 7.45 16.80
N ASP A 272 12.19 6.75 16.93
CA ASP A 272 12.14 5.29 16.76
C ASP A 272 12.54 4.88 15.34
N GLN A 273 12.12 5.64 14.33
CA GLN A 273 12.50 5.37 12.95
C GLN A 273 14.02 5.50 12.75
N ILE A 274 14.64 6.55 13.29
CA ILE A 274 16.09 6.74 13.24
C ILE A 274 16.83 5.63 13.98
N ALA A 275 16.35 5.26 15.17
CA ALA A 275 16.93 4.21 15.99
C ALA A 275 16.82 2.83 15.36
N LEU A 276 15.72 2.53 14.65
CA LEU A 276 15.55 1.27 13.94
C LEU A 276 16.49 1.18 12.73
N HIS A 277 16.58 2.25 11.93
CA HIS A 277 17.48 2.30 10.78
C HIS A 277 18.95 2.18 11.18
N SER A 278 19.38 2.81 12.28
CA SER A 278 20.79 2.77 12.71
C SER A 278 21.27 1.41 13.21
N ARG A 279 20.34 0.49 13.52
CA ARG A 279 20.64 -0.88 13.96
C ARG A 279 20.72 -1.88 12.81
N SER A 280 20.45 -1.45 11.58
CA SER A 280 20.23 -2.30 10.40
C SER A 280 21.40 -2.32 9.44
#